data_AF-A0A954KV89-F1
#
_entry.id   AF-A0A954KV89-F1
#
_cell.length_a   1.000
_cell.length_b   1.000
_cell.length_c   1.000
_cell.angle_alpha   90.00
_cell.angle_beta   90.00
_cell.angle_gamma   90.00
#
_symmetry.space_group_name_H-M   'P 1'
#
loop_
_entity.id
_entity.type
_entity.pdbx_description
1 polymer ?
#
loop_
_entity_poly.entity_id
_entity_poly.type
_entity_poly.pdbx_seq_one_letter_code
_entity_poly.pdbx_strand_id
1 'polypeptide(L)'
;DVRETLGQSAYREMREFDRVARDEITPQEFYYSDDPEGCHERQRRGQFVSVLDRNCSPRTRRFIEHQIHSDLAAEPAETSLHYGLQNYLMNDPAYMQLYGIVGGNEQLPQELARRINAQFQLNTRVEEIRANGPRSYTVVTKSGGHTSEQEFDFVIIALPHNQLQSVNYLGGNLTESMQAHYDHYNFPAHYLRMTLLFSKQFWRHQLADSYWMLDQFGGCCLYDESSRIVGTEYGILGWLLGGDVAKQMCAESDEQLIAAALDSLPNFLCHGREYFLEGRVHRWDSSVNALPGGLQTLRCDLRHQPSANHTGLFVVGDYLYDSTLNGVMDSAEYVAGWIAALIAEPTTQS
;
A
#
# COMPACT_ATOMS: atom_id res chain seq x y z
N ASP A 1 19.29 5.75 -23.58
CA ASP A 1 17.83 5.65 -23.65
C ASP A 1 17.07 6.98 -23.60
N VAL A 2 16.77 7.59 -22.44
CA VAL A 2 15.87 8.78 -22.37
C VAL A 2 16.25 9.91 -23.35
N ARG A 3 17.55 10.22 -23.48
CA ARG A 3 18.03 11.24 -24.45
C ARG A 3 17.79 10.84 -25.91
N GLU A 4 17.93 9.55 -26.23
CA GLU A 4 17.77 9.00 -27.57
C GLU A 4 16.28 8.90 -27.93
N THR A 5 15.46 8.49 -26.97
CA THR A 5 14.03 8.24 -27.16
C THR A 5 13.19 9.51 -27.03
N LEU A 6 13.46 10.34 -26.01
CA LEU A 6 12.68 11.54 -25.68
C LEU A 6 13.34 12.87 -26.08
N GLY A 7 14.63 12.84 -26.43
CA GLY A 7 15.40 14.01 -26.87
C GLY A 7 16.10 14.76 -25.74
N GLN A 8 16.96 15.70 -26.14
CA GLN A 8 17.84 16.42 -25.22
C GLN A 8 17.10 17.35 -24.24
N SER A 9 15.95 17.91 -24.62
CA SER A 9 15.14 18.76 -23.72
C SER A 9 14.54 17.95 -22.58
N ALA A 10 13.83 16.86 -22.92
CA ALA A 10 13.21 15.98 -21.93
C ALA A 10 14.23 15.39 -20.95
N TYR A 11 15.42 15.01 -21.46
CA TYR A 11 16.51 14.57 -20.59
C TYR A 11 16.96 15.65 -19.59
N ARG A 12 17.01 16.93 -19.99
CA ARG A 12 17.37 18.03 -19.07
C ARG A 12 16.27 18.29 -18.04
N GLU A 13 15.02 18.31 -18.48
CA GLU A 13 13.85 18.47 -17.59
C GLU A 13 13.78 17.34 -16.56
N MET A 14 13.96 16.08 -16.97
CA MET A 14 13.99 14.93 -16.07
C MET A 14 15.12 15.04 -15.04
N ARG A 15 16.32 15.48 -15.47
CA ARG A 15 17.46 15.68 -14.56
C ARG A 15 17.23 16.83 -13.58
N GLU A 16 16.54 17.88 -14.01
CA GLU A 16 16.17 18.98 -13.13
C GLU A 16 15.07 18.56 -12.15
N PHE A 17 14.07 17.78 -12.60
CA PHE A 17 13.07 17.20 -11.72
C PHE A 17 13.69 16.27 -10.66
N ASP A 18 14.60 15.38 -11.06
CA ASP A 18 15.35 14.53 -10.14
C ASP A 18 16.12 15.35 -9.09
N ARG A 19 16.78 16.43 -9.52
CA ARG A 19 17.46 17.36 -8.61
C ARG A 19 16.48 18.02 -7.64
N VAL A 20 15.36 18.52 -8.13
CA VAL A 20 14.30 19.13 -7.29
C VAL A 20 13.77 18.12 -6.28
N ALA A 21 13.49 16.88 -6.69
CA ALA A 21 13.00 15.84 -5.78
C ALA A 21 13.99 15.57 -4.63
N ARG A 22 15.28 15.43 -4.94
CA ARG A 22 16.35 15.18 -3.95
C ARG A 22 16.66 16.37 -3.04
N ASP A 23 16.41 17.59 -3.53
CA ASP A 23 16.53 18.79 -2.71
C ASP A 23 15.35 18.95 -1.72
N GLU A 24 14.19 18.38 -2.06
CA GLU A 24 12.97 18.44 -1.22
C GLU A 24 12.94 17.34 -0.15
N ILE A 25 13.43 16.14 -0.44
CA ILE A 25 13.45 15.01 0.50
C ILE A 25 14.84 14.38 0.48
N THR A 26 15.57 14.46 1.58
CA THR A 26 16.83 13.72 1.75
C THR A 26 16.57 12.24 2.06
N PRO A 27 17.55 11.33 1.86
CA PRO A 27 17.41 9.93 2.26
C PRO A 27 17.04 9.72 3.74
N GLN A 28 17.56 10.58 4.62
CA GLN A 28 17.23 10.51 6.04
C GLN A 28 15.78 10.96 6.30
N GLU A 29 15.34 12.05 5.69
CA GLU A 29 13.94 12.50 5.81
C GLU A 29 12.96 11.50 5.20
N PHE A 30 13.35 10.82 4.12
CA PHE A 30 12.59 9.72 3.54
C PHE A 30 12.44 8.56 4.52
N TYR A 31 13.51 8.17 5.22
CA TYR A 31 13.44 7.09 6.20
C TYR A 31 12.54 7.41 7.41
N TYR A 32 12.45 8.69 7.79
CA TYR A 32 11.66 9.16 8.94
C TYR A 32 10.34 9.84 8.55
N SER A 33 9.90 9.72 7.30
CA SER A 33 8.70 10.44 6.82
C SER A 33 7.42 10.07 7.56
N ASP A 34 7.41 8.87 8.11
CA ASP A 34 6.29 8.25 8.80
C ASP A 34 6.26 8.55 10.29
N ASP A 35 7.35 9.13 10.82
CA ASP A 35 7.47 9.59 12.19
C ASP A 35 6.88 11.01 12.34
N PRO A 36 5.68 11.17 12.94
CA PRO A 36 5.10 12.49 13.17
C PRO A 36 5.88 13.32 14.19
N GLU A 37 6.71 12.70 15.03
CA GLU A 37 7.57 13.40 16.00
C GLU A 37 8.92 13.80 15.39
N GLY A 38 9.36 13.09 14.35
CA GLY A 38 10.54 13.39 13.54
C GLY A 38 10.28 14.31 12.35
N CYS A 39 9.03 14.50 11.95
CA CYS A 39 8.65 15.39 10.85
C CYS A 39 8.96 16.86 11.16
N HIS A 40 10.06 17.35 10.59
CA HIS A 40 10.34 18.79 10.55
C HIS A 40 9.22 19.53 9.78
N GLU A 41 8.89 20.74 10.20
CA GLU A 41 7.79 21.64 9.76
C GLU A 41 7.70 21.93 8.22
N ARG A 42 8.51 21.25 7.39
CA ARG A 42 8.66 21.45 5.95
C ARG A 42 7.79 20.55 5.07
N GLN A 43 6.74 19.89 5.58
CA GLN A 43 5.76 19.25 4.68
C GLN A 43 5.04 20.35 3.86
N ARG A 44 5.53 20.58 2.64
CA ARG A 44 4.92 21.52 1.71
C ARG A 44 3.56 20.99 1.29
N ARG A 45 2.52 21.76 1.66
CA ARG A 45 1.16 21.51 1.19
C ARG A 45 1.09 21.67 -0.33
N GLY A 46 0.49 20.70 -1.01
CA GLY A 46 0.27 20.74 -2.45
C GLY A 46 0.00 19.35 -3.01
N GLN A 47 -0.42 19.30 -4.27
CA GLN A 47 -0.59 18.06 -5.03
C GLN A 47 0.68 17.77 -5.83
N PHE A 48 1.00 16.49 -5.99
CA PHE A 48 2.17 16.06 -6.76
C PHE A 48 2.15 16.56 -8.21
N VAL A 49 0.97 16.55 -8.85
CA VAL A 49 0.77 17.08 -10.21
C VAL A 49 1.27 18.52 -10.39
N SER A 50 1.20 19.36 -9.35
CA SER A 50 1.63 20.76 -9.44
C SER A 50 3.13 20.90 -9.70
N VAL A 51 3.94 19.98 -9.17
CA VAL A 51 5.40 19.99 -9.36
C VAL A 51 5.77 19.39 -10.71
N LEU A 52 5.02 18.41 -11.20
CA LEU A 52 5.16 17.93 -12.57
C LEU A 52 4.87 19.06 -13.57
N ASP A 53 3.74 19.77 -13.44
CA ASP A 53 3.33 20.84 -14.35
C ASP A 53 4.28 22.03 -14.37
N ARG A 54 4.92 22.34 -13.24
CA ARG A 54 5.88 23.44 -13.14
C ARG A 54 7.21 23.13 -13.81
N ASN A 55 7.67 21.87 -13.74
CA ASN A 55 9.06 21.52 -14.08
C ASN A 55 9.19 20.72 -15.38
N CYS A 56 8.09 20.15 -15.89
CA CYS A 56 8.13 19.20 -17.00
C CYS A 56 7.25 19.65 -18.16
N SER A 57 7.75 19.47 -19.39
CA SER A 57 6.88 19.45 -20.57
C SER A 57 5.94 18.23 -20.52
N PRO A 58 4.81 18.22 -21.25
CA PRO A 58 3.88 17.09 -21.26
C PRO A 58 4.53 15.73 -21.57
N ARG A 59 5.60 15.73 -22.38
CA ARG A 59 6.34 14.51 -22.75
C ARG A 59 7.17 13.99 -21.57
N THR A 60 7.90 14.88 -20.89
CA THR A 60 8.70 14.51 -19.71
C THR A 60 7.81 14.10 -18.55
N ARG A 61 6.71 14.84 -18.35
CA ARG A 61 5.70 14.55 -17.34
C ARG A 61 5.17 13.12 -17.51
N ARG A 62 4.70 12.76 -18.71
CA ARG A 62 4.19 11.41 -18.99
C ARG A 62 5.22 10.31 -18.69
N PHE A 63 6.49 10.55 -19.02
CA PHE A 63 7.55 9.60 -18.70
C PHE A 63 7.71 9.39 -17.19
N ILE A 64 7.71 10.47 -16.41
CA ILE A 64 7.80 10.38 -14.94
C ILE A 64 6.54 9.70 -14.37
N GLU A 65 5.35 10.05 -14.86
CA GLU A 65 4.10 9.42 -14.45
C GLU A 65 4.15 7.90 -14.70
N HIS A 66 4.56 7.47 -15.90
CA HIS A 66 4.69 6.05 -16.22
C HIS A 66 5.67 5.31 -15.29
N GLN A 67 6.75 5.98 -14.87
CA GLN A 67 7.78 5.40 -14.00
C GLN A 67 7.30 5.13 -12.58
N ILE A 68 6.27 5.85 -12.10
CA ILE A 68 5.84 5.77 -10.70
C ILE A 68 4.39 5.31 -10.54
N HIS A 69 3.64 5.16 -11.63
CA HIS A 69 2.19 5.00 -11.56
C HIS A 69 1.77 3.75 -10.75
N SER A 70 2.48 2.64 -10.92
CA SER A 70 2.27 1.44 -10.11
C SER A 70 2.72 1.60 -8.66
N ASP A 71 3.65 2.49 -8.36
CA ASP A 71 4.10 2.72 -6.99
C ASP A 71 3.10 3.63 -6.26
N LEU A 72 2.57 4.63 -6.97
CA LEU A 72 1.60 5.58 -6.43
C LEU A 72 0.19 4.98 -6.24
N ALA A 73 -0.18 3.97 -7.04
CA ALA A 73 -1.51 3.35 -7.07
C ALA A 73 -2.69 4.31 -7.39
N ALA A 74 -2.39 5.54 -7.78
CA ALA A 74 -3.33 6.63 -8.00
C ALA A 74 -2.77 7.63 -9.01
N GLU A 75 -3.65 8.51 -9.51
CA GLU A 75 -3.24 9.60 -10.39
C GLU A 75 -2.46 10.67 -9.60
N PRO A 76 -1.48 11.36 -10.21
CA PRO A 76 -0.71 12.44 -9.57
C PRO A 76 -1.53 13.57 -8.95
N ALA A 77 -2.78 13.78 -9.41
CA ALA A 77 -3.68 14.79 -8.89
C ALA A 77 -4.40 14.34 -7.60
N GLU A 78 -4.51 13.04 -7.37
CA GLU A 78 -5.22 12.44 -6.23
C GLU A 78 -4.29 12.21 -5.02
N THR A 79 -3.03 12.64 -5.11
CA THR A 79 -2.03 12.46 -4.05
C THR A 79 -1.37 13.76 -3.61
N SER A 80 -0.72 13.70 -2.45
CA SER A 80 0.08 14.80 -1.92
C SER A 80 1.43 14.92 -2.63
N LEU A 81 1.99 16.13 -2.63
CA LEU A 81 3.33 16.37 -3.12
C LEU A 81 4.38 15.47 -2.45
N HIS A 82 4.31 15.33 -1.14
CA HIS A 82 5.27 14.56 -0.36
C HIS A 82 5.23 13.08 -0.75
N TYR A 83 4.04 12.47 -0.77
CA TYR A 83 3.87 11.05 -1.09
C TYR A 83 4.24 10.72 -2.55
N GLY A 84 3.90 11.61 -3.49
CA GLY A 84 4.34 11.46 -4.88
C GLY A 84 5.86 11.55 -5.06
N LEU A 85 6.53 12.43 -4.32
CA LEU A 85 7.99 12.53 -4.35
C LEU A 85 8.68 11.33 -3.68
N GLN A 86 8.12 10.79 -2.60
CA GLN A 86 8.62 9.56 -1.98
C GLN A 86 8.58 8.40 -2.97
N ASN A 87 7.44 8.14 -3.60
CA ASN A 87 7.31 7.07 -4.58
C ASN A 87 8.21 7.28 -5.80
N TYR A 88 8.48 8.53 -6.20
CA TYR A 88 9.49 8.80 -7.21
C TYR A 88 10.92 8.44 -6.76
N LEU A 89 11.29 8.78 -5.52
CA LEU A 89 12.65 8.60 -4.99
C LEU A 89 12.93 7.16 -4.52
N MET A 90 11.91 6.35 -4.23
CA MET A 90 12.08 4.99 -3.68
C MET A 90 12.89 4.05 -4.58
N ASN A 91 12.89 4.30 -5.90
CA ASN A 91 13.66 3.53 -6.86
C ASN A 91 15.18 3.85 -6.82
N ASP A 92 15.60 4.84 -6.06
CA ASP A 92 17.01 5.15 -5.84
C ASP A 92 17.57 4.39 -4.61
N PRO A 93 18.67 3.62 -4.76
CA PRO A 93 19.25 2.82 -3.67
C PRO A 93 19.71 3.61 -2.44
N ALA A 94 19.87 4.93 -2.55
CA ALA A 94 20.16 5.78 -1.40
C ALA A 94 18.93 5.96 -0.49
N TYR A 95 17.72 5.83 -1.03
CA TYR A 95 16.45 6.03 -0.30
C TYR A 95 15.85 4.71 0.17
N MET A 96 15.80 3.70 -0.71
CA MET A 96 15.21 2.41 -0.37
C MET A 96 15.92 1.27 -1.10
N GLN A 97 16.00 0.12 -0.42
CA GLN A 97 16.39 -1.14 -1.03
C GLN A 97 15.24 -2.12 -0.91
N LEU A 98 14.75 -2.58 -2.06
CA LEU A 98 13.69 -3.57 -2.11
C LEU A 98 14.26 -4.98 -1.90
N TYR A 99 13.61 -5.74 -1.04
CA TYR A 99 13.90 -7.15 -0.84
C TYR A 99 12.59 -7.92 -0.62
N GLY A 100 12.66 -9.23 -0.82
CA GLY A 100 11.53 -10.14 -0.58
C GLY A 100 11.98 -11.35 0.21
N ILE A 101 11.03 -11.99 0.88
CA ILE A 101 11.28 -13.26 1.57
C ILE A 101 11.33 -14.38 0.52
N VAL A 102 12.40 -15.19 0.53
CA VAL A 102 12.49 -16.40 -0.32
C VAL A 102 11.31 -17.31 0.01
N GLY A 103 10.50 -17.69 -0.99
CA GLY A 103 9.23 -18.40 -0.81
C GLY A 103 8.00 -17.50 -0.64
N GLY A 104 8.17 -16.17 -0.63
CA GLY A 104 7.10 -15.17 -0.62
C GLY A 104 6.84 -14.54 0.75
N ASN A 105 6.32 -13.30 0.71
CA ASN A 105 6.09 -12.46 1.90
C ASN A 105 5.00 -13.00 2.85
N GLU A 106 4.11 -13.88 2.37
CA GLU A 106 3.09 -14.57 3.19
C GLU A 106 3.70 -15.37 4.36
N GLN A 107 4.98 -15.74 4.27
CA GLN A 107 5.68 -16.39 5.38
C GLN A 107 5.81 -15.51 6.62
N LEU A 108 5.81 -14.18 6.48
CA LEU A 108 5.90 -13.27 7.62
C LEU A 108 4.69 -13.43 8.56
N PRO A 109 3.43 -13.21 8.13
CA PRO A 109 2.28 -13.40 9.01
C PRO A 109 2.12 -14.85 9.48
N GLN A 110 2.46 -15.85 8.65
CA GLN A 110 2.42 -17.26 9.05
C GLN A 110 3.38 -17.57 10.20
N GLU A 111 4.61 -17.06 10.13
CA GLU A 111 5.62 -17.27 11.17
C GLU A 111 5.28 -16.49 12.44
N LEU A 112 4.71 -15.28 12.33
CA LEU A 112 4.18 -14.54 13.49
C LEU A 112 3.07 -15.34 14.19
N ALA A 113 2.10 -15.85 13.44
CA ALA A 113 1.00 -16.66 13.98
C ALA A 113 1.50 -17.92 14.71
N ARG A 114 2.58 -18.54 14.21
CA ARG A 114 3.22 -19.71 14.84
C ARG A 114 3.93 -19.38 16.17
N ARG A 115 4.41 -18.15 16.34
CA ARG A 115 5.22 -17.73 17.50
C ARG A 115 4.39 -17.20 18.67
N ILE A 116 3.17 -16.73 18.41
CA ILE A 116 2.32 -16.14 19.44
C ILE A 116 1.33 -17.16 20.02
N ASN A 117 1.00 -16.99 21.29
CA ASN A 117 -0.10 -17.73 21.92
C ASN A 117 -1.41 -16.96 21.70
N ALA A 118 -1.99 -17.08 20.51
CA ALA A 118 -3.25 -16.44 20.13
C ALA A 118 -4.28 -17.47 19.66
N GLN A 119 -5.55 -17.14 19.83
CA GLN A 119 -6.66 -17.89 19.24
C GLN A 119 -7.08 -17.21 17.94
N PHE A 120 -6.97 -17.93 16.83
CA PHE A 120 -7.38 -17.45 15.51
C PHE A 120 -8.76 -18.00 15.15
N GLN A 121 -9.74 -17.10 14.97
CA GLN A 121 -11.10 -17.45 14.55
C GLN A 121 -11.30 -17.11 13.07
N LEU A 122 -10.88 -18.03 12.19
CA LEU A 122 -11.10 -17.89 10.74
C LEU A 122 -12.56 -18.16 10.37
N ASN A 123 -13.03 -17.55 9.27
CA ASN A 123 -14.43 -17.63 8.83
C ASN A 123 -15.44 -17.11 9.89
N THR A 124 -14.99 -16.15 10.71
CA THR A 124 -15.78 -15.47 11.71
C THR A 124 -15.75 -13.98 11.42
N ARG A 125 -16.87 -13.45 10.89
CA ARG A 125 -16.97 -12.03 10.54
C ARG A 125 -17.43 -11.24 11.76
N VAL A 126 -16.73 -10.16 12.11
CA VAL A 126 -17.24 -9.17 13.05
C VAL A 126 -18.35 -8.38 12.35
N GLU A 127 -19.54 -8.32 12.96
CA GLU A 127 -20.68 -7.54 12.46
C GLU A 127 -20.89 -6.26 13.27
N GLU A 128 -20.54 -6.25 14.55
CA GLU A 128 -20.73 -5.11 15.44
C GLU A 128 -19.65 -5.02 16.52
N ILE A 129 -19.27 -3.79 16.85
CA ILE A 129 -18.48 -3.44 18.05
C ILE A 129 -19.28 -2.39 18.83
N ARG A 130 -19.68 -2.74 20.05
CA ARG A 130 -20.50 -1.90 20.93
C ARG A 130 -19.69 -1.47 22.15
N ALA A 131 -19.57 -0.16 22.37
CA ALA A 131 -18.98 0.39 23.57
C ALA A 131 -19.98 0.36 24.73
N ASN A 132 -19.61 -0.31 25.82
CA ASN A 132 -20.35 -0.34 27.08
C ASN A 132 -19.77 0.64 28.12
N GLY A 133 -18.55 1.12 27.90
CA GLY A 133 -17.84 2.10 28.72
C GLY A 133 -16.46 2.43 28.10
N PRO A 134 -15.61 3.22 28.77
CA PRO A 134 -14.33 3.65 28.20
C PRO A 134 -13.35 2.52 27.84
N ARG A 135 -13.40 1.39 28.57
CA ARG A 135 -12.57 0.19 28.35
C ARG A 135 -13.40 -1.09 28.45
N SER A 136 -14.60 -1.07 27.88
CA SER A 136 -15.48 -2.25 27.86
C SER A 136 -16.26 -2.27 26.57
N TYR A 137 -16.07 -3.34 25.79
CA TYR A 137 -16.64 -3.50 24.47
C TYR A 137 -17.26 -4.88 24.31
N THR A 138 -18.43 -4.94 23.70
CA THR A 138 -19.01 -6.19 23.19
C THR A 138 -18.73 -6.27 21.70
N VAL A 139 -18.09 -7.37 21.28
CA VAL A 139 -17.86 -7.70 19.86
C VAL A 139 -18.85 -8.78 19.47
N VAL A 140 -19.66 -8.48 18.45
CA VAL A 140 -20.62 -9.41 17.87
C VAL A 140 -20.05 -10.00 16.60
N THR A 141 -20.01 -11.33 16.53
CA THR A 141 -19.47 -12.04 15.37
C THR A 141 -20.47 -13.01 14.78
N LYS A 142 -20.27 -13.34 13.51
CA LYS A 142 -21.07 -14.31 12.77
C LYS A 142 -20.18 -15.36 12.12
N SER A 143 -20.49 -16.63 12.39
CA SER A 143 -19.83 -17.78 11.79
C SER A 143 -20.82 -18.92 11.57
N GLY A 144 -20.83 -19.51 10.37
CA GLY A 144 -21.71 -20.64 10.05
C GLY A 144 -23.21 -20.38 10.31
N GLY A 145 -23.67 -19.13 10.11
CA GLY A 145 -25.05 -18.71 10.37
C GLY A 145 -25.40 -18.46 11.84
N HIS A 146 -24.46 -18.66 12.77
CA HIS A 146 -24.63 -18.40 14.20
C HIS A 146 -24.01 -17.07 14.57
N THR A 147 -24.70 -16.33 15.45
CA THR A 147 -24.21 -15.08 16.03
C THR A 147 -23.72 -15.35 17.44
N SER A 148 -22.56 -14.81 17.80
CA SER A 148 -22.01 -14.86 19.16
C SER A 148 -21.59 -13.46 19.61
N GLU A 149 -21.62 -13.25 20.92
CA GLU A 149 -21.17 -12.02 21.55
C GLU A 149 -20.06 -12.35 22.55
N GLN A 150 -19.03 -11.50 22.60
CA GLN A 150 -17.95 -11.63 23.57
C GLN A 150 -17.51 -10.24 24.04
N GLU A 151 -17.16 -10.13 25.32
CA GLU A 151 -16.69 -8.88 25.93
C GLU A 151 -15.16 -8.80 25.97
N PHE A 152 -14.65 -7.59 25.77
CA PHE A 152 -13.22 -7.29 25.78
C PHE A 152 -12.96 -5.93 26.44
N ASP A 153 -11.85 -5.82 27.17
CA ASP A 153 -11.37 -4.54 27.71
C ASP A 153 -10.72 -3.67 26.62
N PHE A 154 -10.11 -4.34 25.63
CA PHE A 154 -9.40 -3.73 24.51
C PHE A 154 -9.86 -4.33 23.19
N VAL A 155 -10.08 -3.49 22.19
CA VAL A 155 -10.39 -3.90 20.82
C VAL A 155 -9.45 -3.18 19.87
N ILE A 156 -8.70 -3.93 19.06
CA ILE A 156 -7.83 -3.40 18.01
C ILE A 156 -8.47 -3.73 16.67
N ILE A 157 -8.80 -2.70 15.90
CA ILE A 157 -9.37 -2.83 14.56
C ILE A 157 -8.22 -2.80 13.56
N ALA A 158 -7.93 -3.96 12.96
CA ALA A 158 -6.90 -4.14 11.92
C ALA A 158 -7.55 -4.46 10.57
N LEU A 159 -8.59 -3.71 10.21
CA LEU A 159 -9.30 -3.87 8.95
C LEU A 159 -8.69 -2.94 7.88
N PRO A 160 -8.66 -3.36 6.61
CA PRO A 160 -8.43 -2.43 5.51
C PRO A 160 -9.43 -1.26 5.59
N HIS A 161 -9.01 -0.07 5.20
CA HIS A 161 -9.83 1.15 5.31
C HIS A 161 -11.23 0.97 4.69
N ASN A 162 -11.31 0.37 3.51
CA ASN A 162 -12.58 0.11 2.81
C ASN A 162 -13.51 -0.91 3.49
N GLN A 163 -13.02 -1.65 4.49
CA GLN A 163 -13.81 -2.59 5.28
C GLN A 163 -14.22 -2.02 6.64
N LEU A 164 -13.76 -0.82 7.03
CA LEU A 164 -14.14 -0.22 8.31
C LEU A 164 -15.65 -0.06 8.43
N GLN A 165 -16.32 0.40 7.38
CA GLN A 165 -17.78 0.58 7.35
C GLN A 165 -18.56 -0.74 7.25
N SER A 166 -17.88 -1.89 7.15
CA SER A 166 -18.52 -3.21 7.12
C SER A 166 -18.94 -3.72 8.50
N VAL A 167 -18.55 -3.00 9.57
CA VAL A 167 -18.83 -3.25 10.98
C VAL A 167 -19.71 -2.13 11.52
N ASN A 168 -20.73 -2.49 12.29
CA ASN A 168 -21.55 -1.52 13.02
C ASN A 168 -20.83 -1.08 14.29
N TYR A 169 -20.59 0.22 14.46
CA TYR A 169 -20.01 0.77 15.68
C TYR A 169 -21.09 1.45 16.49
N LEU A 170 -21.34 0.99 17.72
CA LEU A 170 -22.44 1.49 18.56
C LEU A 170 -21.97 1.90 19.96
N GLY A 171 -22.73 2.79 20.60
CA GLY A 171 -22.52 3.21 21.99
C GLY A 171 -21.70 4.49 22.15
N GLY A 172 -22.16 5.39 23.04
CA GLY A 172 -21.53 6.69 23.26
C GLY A 172 -21.42 7.50 21.97
N ASN A 173 -20.23 8.02 21.67
CA ASN A 173 -19.89 8.70 20.42
C ASN A 173 -19.10 7.80 19.44
N LEU A 174 -19.15 6.47 19.60
CA LEU A 174 -18.28 5.57 18.83
C LEU A 174 -18.58 5.62 17.32
N THR A 175 -19.86 5.68 16.96
CA THR A 175 -20.30 5.76 15.55
C THR A 175 -19.71 6.99 14.88
N GLU A 176 -19.84 8.16 15.49
CA GLU A 176 -19.35 9.43 14.94
C GLU A 176 -17.83 9.47 14.89
N SER A 177 -17.15 8.95 15.92
CA SER A 177 -15.69 8.88 15.96
C SER A 177 -15.12 7.96 14.87
N MET A 178 -15.72 6.78 14.65
CA MET A 178 -15.29 5.88 13.59
C MET A 178 -15.62 6.44 12.19
N GLN A 179 -16.73 7.16 12.04
CA GLN A 179 -17.04 7.84 10.79
C GLN A 179 -16.05 8.98 10.50
N ALA A 180 -15.70 9.79 11.50
CA ALA A 180 -14.70 10.83 11.36
C ALA A 180 -13.31 10.26 11.01
N HIS A 181 -12.93 9.14 11.64
CA HIS A 181 -11.72 8.39 11.29
C HIS A 181 -11.76 7.92 9.84
N TYR A 182 -12.86 7.28 9.42
CA TYR A 182 -13.03 6.82 8.05
C TYR A 182 -12.88 7.97 7.05
N ASP A 183 -13.60 9.08 7.26
CA ASP A 183 -13.60 10.24 6.36
C ASP A 183 -12.22 10.90 6.27
N HIS A 184 -11.46 10.93 7.37
CA HIS A 184 -10.12 11.51 7.39
C HIS A 184 -9.13 10.76 6.49
N TYR A 185 -9.30 9.43 6.34
CA TYR A 185 -8.40 8.57 5.57
C TYR A 185 -9.02 8.07 4.26
N ASN A 186 -10.18 8.58 3.83
CA ASN A 186 -10.92 8.09 2.67
C ASN A 186 -10.35 8.60 1.33
N PHE A 187 -9.18 8.06 0.96
CA PHE A 187 -8.51 8.32 -0.32
C PHE A 187 -8.25 6.99 -1.02
N PRO A 188 -9.28 6.37 -1.62
CA PRO A 188 -9.14 5.05 -2.21
C PRO A 188 -8.17 5.07 -3.39
N ALA A 189 -7.33 4.05 -3.45
CA ALA A 189 -6.47 3.72 -4.58
C ALA A 189 -6.70 2.27 -5.01
N HIS A 190 -6.21 1.93 -6.19
CA HIS A 190 -6.59 0.69 -6.87
C HIS A 190 -5.35 -0.06 -7.37
N TYR A 191 -5.34 -1.36 -7.15
CA TYR A 191 -4.36 -2.26 -7.76
C TYR A 191 -5.03 -3.39 -8.53
N LEU A 192 -4.42 -3.72 -9.67
CA LEU A 192 -4.69 -4.92 -10.43
C LEU A 192 -3.36 -5.60 -10.71
N ARG A 193 -3.27 -6.89 -10.38
CA ARG A 193 -2.07 -7.68 -10.65
C ARG A 193 -2.37 -8.90 -11.49
N MET A 194 -1.63 -9.04 -12.58
CA MET A 194 -1.65 -10.23 -13.43
C MET A 194 -0.31 -10.95 -13.25
N THR A 195 -0.34 -12.21 -12.83
CA THR A 195 0.87 -13.02 -12.64
C THR A 195 0.80 -14.21 -13.59
N LEU A 196 1.76 -14.31 -14.50
CA LEU A 196 1.78 -15.30 -15.57
C LEU A 196 2.97 -16.24 -15.38
N LEU A 197 2.70 -17.54 -15.53
CA LEU A 197 3.67 -18.61 -15.51
C LEU A 197 4.09 -18.97 -16.94
N PHE A 198 5.39 -19.14 -17.13
CA PHE A 198 6.03 -19.52 -18.37
C PHE A 198 6.89 -20.76 -18.17
N SER A 199 6.99 -21.59 -19.20
CA SER A 199 7.85 -22.79 -19.22
C SER A 199 9.35 -22.49 -19.11
N LYS A 200 9.77 -21.24 -19.38
CA LYS A 200 11.15 -20.79 -19.19
C LYS A 200 11.26 -19.28 -18.94
N GLN A 201 12.37 -18.86 -18.34
CA GLN A 201 12.72 -17.45 -18.12
C GLN A 201 13.30 -16.77 -19.38
N PHE A 202 12.48 -16.60 -20.42
CA PHE A 202 12.92 -16.17 -21.76
C PHE A 202 13.51 -14.74 -21.83
N TRP A 203 13.26 -13.89 -20.84
CA TRP A 203 13.73 -12.50 -20.79
C TRP A 203 15.13 -12.32 -20.17
N ARG A 204 15.65 -13.30 -19.42
CA ARG A 204 16.87 -13.16 -18.58
C ARG A 204 18.14 -12.77 -19.34
N HIS A 205 18.21 -13.05 -20.64
CA HIS A 205 19.35 -12.65 -21.47
C HIS A 205 19.26 -11.19 -21.96
N GLN A 206 18.09 -10.57 -21.85
CA GLN A 206 17.81 -9.23 -22.35
C GLN A 206 17.56 -8.23 -21.23
N LEU A 207 17.09 -8.71 -20.07
CA LEU A 207 16.81 -7.90 -18.89
C LEU A 207 17.51 -8.48 -17.66
N ALA A 208 18.28 -7.63 -16.95
CA ALA A 208 19.16 -8.05 -15.86
C ALA A 208 18.58 -7.83 -14.45
N ASP A 209 17.67 -6.86 -14.31
CA ASP A 209 17.07 -6.52 -13.02
C ASP A 209 15.95 -7.50 -12.61
N SER A 210 15.24 -7.18 -11.52
CA SER A 210 14.09 -7.96 -11.05
C SER A 210 12.76 -7.26 -11.26
N TYR A 211 12.78 -6.06 -11.83
CA TYR A 211 11.58 -5.32 -12.22
C TYR A 211 11.90 -4.29 -13.32
N TRP A 212 10.88 -3.92 -14.10
CA TRP A 212 10.97 -2.94 -15.18
C TRP A 212 9.68 -2.16 -15.33
N MET A 213 9.75 -0.91 -15.79
CA MET A 213 8.55 -0.12 -16.09
C MET A 213 8.19 -0.24 -17.56
N LEU A 214 6.95 -0.64 -17.84
CA LEU A 214 6.36 -0.61 -19.17
C LEU A 214 5.52 0.66 -19.32
N ASP A 215 5.52 1.25 -20.50
CA ASP A 215 4.64 2.36 -20.85
C ASP A 215 3.20 1.93 -21.17
N GLN A 216 2.94 0.61 -21.12
CA GLN A 216 1.62 0.03 -21.26
C GLN A 216 0.79 0.29 -20.02
N PHE A 217 -0.53 0.36 -20.22
CA PHE A 217 -1.49 0.65 -19.15
C PHE A 217 -1.19 1.96 -18.41
N GLY A 218 -0.68 2.99 -19.11
CA GLY A 218 -0.35 4.28 -18.49
C GLY A 218 0.86 4.23 -17.54
N GLY A 219 1.66 3.17 -17.58
CA GLY A 219 2.72 2.90 -16.62
C GLY A 219 2.37 1.71 -15.75
N CYS A 220 3.07 0.60 -15.95
CA CYS A 220 2.96 -0.57 -15.08
C CYS A 220 4.33 -1.17 -14.78
N CYS A 221 4.48 -1.71 -13.59
CA CYS A 221 5.69 -2.43 -13.21
C CYS A 221 5.57 -3.91 -13.62
N LEU A 222 6.57 -4.40 -14.33
CA LEU A 222 6.78 -5.79 -14.70
C LEU A 222 7.82 -6.40 -13.77
N TYR A 223 7.39 -7.27 -12.86
CA TYR A 223 8.23 -7.96 -11.89
C TYR A 223 8.70 -9.32 -12.40
N ASP A 224 9.96 -9.66 -12.16
CA ASP A 224 10.46 -11.03 -12.22
C ASP A 224 10.27 -11.72 -10.87
N GLU A 225 9.19 -12.51 -10.80
CA GLU A 225 8.79 -13.21 -9.59
C GLU A 225 9.43 -14.60 -9.47
N SER A 226 10.18 -15.03 -10.49
CA SER A 226 10.87 -16.33 -10.52
C SER A 226 11.94 -16.42 -9.42
N SER A 227 12.51 -15.27 -9.03
CA SER A 227 13.52 -15.16 -7.97
C SER A 227 13.04 -15.68 -6.60
N ARG A 228 11.71 -15.73 -6.38
CA ARG A 228 11.11 -16.27 -5.14
C ARG A 228 11.31 -17.78 -4.99
N ILE A 229 11.57 -18.49 -6.09
CA ILE A 229 11.71 -19.96 -6.14
C ILE A 229 13.13 -20.30 -6.58
N VAL A 230 13.97 -20.71 -5.64
CA VAL A 230 15.37 -21.05 -5.91
C VAL A 230 15.47 -22.23 -6.88
N GLY A 231 16.20 -22.05 -7.98
CA GLY A 231 16.50 -23.11 -8.95
C GLY A 231 15.34 -23.47 -9.89
N THR A 232 14.27 -22.67 -9.95
CA THR A 232 13.18 -22.93 -10.92
C THR A 232 13.64 -22.70 -12.35
N GLU A 233 13.26 -23.61 -13.25
CA GLU A 233 13.40 -23.40 -14.70
C GLU A 233 12.22 -22.57 -15.25
N TYR A 234 11.08 -22.57 -14.56
CA TYR A 234 9.92 -21.78 -14.92
C TYR A 234 10.19 -20.28 -14.78
N GLY A 235 9.59 -19.50 -15.67
CA GLY A 235 9.55 -18.06 -15.56
C GLY A 235 8.23 -17.58 -14.96
N ILE A 236 8.28 -16.61 -14.07
CA ILE A 236 7.10 -15.95 -13.53
C ILE A 236 7.25 -14.44 -13.72
N LEU A 237 6.33 -13.83 -14.48
CA LEU A 237 6.24 -12.38 -14.62
C LEU A 237 4.96 -11.85 -13.96
N GLY A 238 5.07 -10.73 -13.25
CA GLY A 238 3.96 -10.04 -12.63
C GLY A 238 3.79 -8.63 -13.19
N TRP A 239 2.61 -8.30 -13.72
CA TRP A 239 2.24 -6.94 -14.09
C TRP A 239 1.47 -6.32 -12.92
N LEU A 240 1.92 -5.17 -12.44
CA LEU A 240 1.24 -4.37 -11.42
C LEU A 240 0.74 -3.07 -12.04
N LEU A 241 -0.57 -2.92 -12.13
CA LEU A 241 -1.26 -1.73 -12.60
C LEU A 241 -1.82 -0.99 -11.39
N GLY A 242 -1.60 0.32 -11.32
CA GLY A 242 -2.16 1.22 -10.30
C GLY A 242 -3.25 2.13 -10.88
N GLY A 243 -3.96 2.86 -10.02
CA GLY A 243 -4.76 4.02 -10.42
C GLY A 243 -6.02 3.72 -11.23
N ASP A 244 -6.45 4.69 -12.03
CA ASP A 244 -7.74 4.61 -12.74
C ASP A 244 -7.77 3.49 -13.77
N VAL A 245 -6.63 3.19 -14.41
CA VAL A 245 -6.52 2.07 -15.33
C VAL A 245 -6.76 0.73 -14.62
N ALA A 246 -6.23 0.55 -13.40
CA ALA A 246 -6.47 -0.66 -12.63
C ALA A 246 -7.95 -0.80 -12.27
N LYS A 247 -8.59 0.29 -11.84
CA LYS A 247 -10.02 0.34 -11.55
C LYS A 247 -10.87 -0.03 -12.77
N GLN A 248 -10.56 0.53 -13.94
CA GLN A 248 -11.26 0.24 -15.19
C GLN A 248 -11.09 -1.24 -15.58
N MET A 249 -9.86 -1.74 -15.53
CA MET A 249 -9.53 -3.11 -15.95
C MET A 249 -10.01 -4.18 -14.96
N CYS A 250 -10.28 -3.85 -13.71
CA CYS A 250 -10.89 -4.78 -12.74
C CYS A 250 -12.23 -5.38 -13.21
N ALA A 251 -12.95 -4.70 -14.11
CA ALA A 251 -14.22 -5.17 -14.69
C ALA A 251 -14.05 -6.23 -15.80
N GLU A 252 -12.84 -6.38 -16.35
CA GLU A 252 -12.56 -7.34 -17.42
C GLU A 252 -12.40 -8.77 -16.88
N SER A 253 -12.65 -9.77 -17.74
CA SER A 253 -12.42 -11.17 -17.40
C SER A 253 -10.92 -11.49 -17.25
N ASP A 254 -10.61 -12.54 -16.49
CA ASP A 254 -9.24 -13.01 -16.31
C ASP A 254 -8.58 -13.33 -17.67
N GLU A 255 -9.32 -13.92 -18.60
CA GLU A 255 -8.83 -14.27 -19.93
C GLU A 255 -8.43 -13.03 -20.75
N GLN A 256 -9.24 -11.97 -20.71
CA GLN A 256 -8.96 -10.71 -21.40
C GLN A 256 -7.73 -10.02 -20.79
N LEU A 257 -7.62 -10.02 -19.47
CA LEU A 257 -6.50 -9.42 -18.75
C LEU A 257 -5.19 -10.16 -19.02
N ILE A 258 -5.21 -11.49 -18.99
CA ILE A 258 -4.05 -12.32 -19.33
C ILE A 258 -3.61 -12.09 -20.79
N ALA A 259 -4.57 -12.01 -21.72
CA ALA A 259 -4.25 -11.69 -23.11
C ALA A 259 -3.62 -10.30 -23.25
N ALA A 260 -4.16 -9.29 -22.57
CA ALA A 260 -3.61 -7.93 -22.57
C ALA A 260 -2.20 -7.88 -21.97
N ALA A 261 -1.93 -8.59 -20.89
CA ALA A 261 -0.58 -8.70 -20.32
C ALA A 261 0.42 -9.30 -21.33
N LEU A 262 0.05 -10.38 -22.01
CA LEU A 262 0.90 -10.99 -23.05
C LEU A 262 1.12 -10.05 -24.24
N ASP A 263 0.09 -9.31 -24.67
CA ASP A 263 0.18 -8.34 -25.77
C ASP A 263 0.97 -7.07 -25.39
N SER A 264 1.08 -6.77 -24.09
CA SER A 264 1.86 -5.65 -23.58
C SER A 264 3.39 -5.86 -23.59
N LEU A 265 3.84 -7.10 -23.84
CA LEU A 265 5.27 -7.41 -23.87
C LEU A 265 5.97 -6.61 -24.98
N PRO A 266 7.14 -6.00 -24.70
CA PRO A 266 7.93 -5.33 -25.72
C PRO A 266 8.21 -6.23 -26.93
N ASN A 267 8.42 -5.66 -28.12
CA ASN A 267 8.66 -6.42 -29.35
C ASN A 267 9.79 -7.45 -29.23
N PHE A 268 10.83 -7.15 -28.45
CA PHE A 268 11.94 -8.09 -28.24
C PHE A 268 11.59 -9.28 -27.31
N LEU A 269 10.49 -9.18 -26.56
CA LEU A 269 9.91 -10.20 -25.67
C LEU A 269 8.61 -10.82 -26.18
N CYS A 270 8.04 -10.38 -27.32
CA CYS A 270 6.71 -10.83 -27.76
C CYS A 270 6.61 -12.35 -28.00
N HIS A 271 7.72 -12.99 -28.35
CA HIS A 271 7.86 -14.45 -28.47
C HIS A 271 7.62 -15.19 -27.13
N GLY A 272 7.58 -14.48 -26.00
CA GLY A 272 7.23 -14.99 -24.69
C GLY A 272 5.89 -15.71 -24.62
N ARG A 273 4.94 -15.32 -25.48
CA ARG A 273 3.61 -15.95 -25.61
C ARG A 273 3.70 -17.45 -25.92
N GLU A 274 4.74 -17.91 -26.62
CA GLU A 274 4.96 -19.33 -26.92
C GLU A 274 5.28 -20.17 -25.68
N TYR A 275 5.75 -19.54 -24.60
CA TYR A 275 6.13 -20.21 -23.36
C TYR A 275 5.05 -20.14 -22.29
N PHE A 276 3.95 -19.40 -22.52
CA PHE A 276 2.88 -19.20 -21.55
C PHE A 276 2.21 -20.52 -21.15
N LEU A 277 1.99 -20.71 -19.84
CA LEU A 277 1.37 -21.91 -19.27
C LEU A 277 0.04 -21.60 -18.59
N GLU A 278 0.04 -20.64 -17.66
CA GLU A 278 -1.14 -20.22 -16.92
C GLU A 278 -1.01 -18.78 -16.42
N GLY A 279 -2.14 -18.16 -16.08
CA GLY A 279 -2.17 -16.83 -15.50
C GLY A 279 -3.14 -16.75 -14.32
N ARG A 280 -2.84 -15.86 -13.37
CA ARG A 280 -3.69 -15.53 -12.23
C ARG A 280 -3.86 -14.03 -12.13
N VAL A 281 -5.08 -13.59 -11.86
CA VAL A 281 -5.43 -12.18 -11.70
C VAL A 281 -5.89 -11.93 -10.27
N HIS A 282 -5.37 -10.88 -9.66
CA HIS A 282 -5.77 -10.41 -8.33
C HIS A 282 -6.20 -8.94 -8.42
N ARG A 283 -7.32 -8.62 -7.77
CA ARG A 283 -8.00 -7.33 -7.86
C ARG A 283 -8.10 -6.73 -6.46
N TRP A 284 -7.61 -5.51 -6.29
CA TRP A 284 -7.68 -4.73 -5.05
C TRP A 284 -8.28 -3.37 -5.37
N ASP A 285 -9.58 -3.37 -5.64
CA ASP A 285 -10.34 -2.15 -5.84
C ASP A 285 -10.52 -1.44 -4.50
N SER A 286 -10.09 -0.16 -4.44
CA SER A 286 -10.26 0.71 -3.28
C SER A 286 -9.66 0.13 -1.99
N SER A 287 -8.65 -0.74 -2.11
CA SER A 287 -8.10 -1.51 -0.99
C SER A 287 -6.70 -1.03 -0.57
N VAL A 288 -6.17 -0.03 -1.28
CA VAL A 288 -4.97 0.74 -0.92
C VAL A 288 -5.33 2.21 -0.83
N ASN A 289 -4.41 3.05 -0.35
CA ASN A 289 -4.67 4.46 -0.07
C ASN A 289 -3.80 5.38 -0.94
N ALA A 290 -4.42 6.33 -1.66
CA ALA A 290 -3.73 7.30 -2.51
C ALA A 290 -2.98 8.38 -1.71
N LEU A 291 -3.36 8.55 -0.43
CA LEU A 291 -2.86 9.59 0.46
C LEU A 291 -2.81 9.03 1.89
N PRO A 292 -1.94 8.04 2.14
CA PRO A 292 -1.82 7.47 3.47
C PRO A 292 -1.32 8.53 4.45
N GLY A 293 -1.74 8.42 5.71
CA GLY A 293 -1.56 9.46 6.72
C GLY A 293 -2.56 10.62 6.65
N GLY A 294 -3.36 10.71 5.57
CA GLY A 294 -4.42 11.70 5.40
C GLY A 294 -3.92 13.09 4.96
N LEU A 295 -4.83 13.97 4.51
CA LEU A 295 -4.47 15.31 4.02
C LEU A 295 -3.70 16.15 5.05
N GLN A 296 -3.97 15.88 6.32
CA GLN A 296 -3.27 16.43 7.45
C GLN A 296 -2.74 15.29 8.30
N THR A 297 -1.42 15.16 8.33
CA THR A 297 -0.73 14.24 9.22
C THR A 297 -1.12 14.49 10.67
N LEU A 298 -1.74 13.49 11.31
CA LEU A 298 -2.06 13.53 12.73
C LEU A 298 -0.87 13.02 13.57
N ARG A 299 -0.86 13.39 14.85
CA ARG A 299 0.04 12.78 15.85
C ARG A 299 -0.27 11.28 16.00
N CYS A 300 0.73 10.46 16.31
CA CYS A 300 0.58 9.00 16.40
C CYS A 300 -0.59 8.56 17.28
N ASP A 301 -0.79 9.19 18.43
CA ASP A 301 -1.90 8.89 19.34
C ASP A 301 -3.26 9.05 18.67
N LEU A 302 -3.46 10.18 17.97
CA LEU A 302 -4.71 10.50 17.28
C LEU A 302 -4.96 9.65 16.03
N ARG A 303 -3.90 9.11 15.40
CA ARG A 303 -4.06 8.16 14.28
C ARG A 303 -4.66 6.83 14.75
N HIS A 304 -4.31 6.39 15.97
CA HIS A 304 -4.68 5.06 16.45
C HIS A 304 -5.84 5.06 17.42
N GLN A 305 -6.22 6.21 18.00
CA GLN A 305 -7.35 6.33 18.92
C GLN A 305 -8.40 7.31 18.37
N PRO A 306 -9.44 6.80 17.66
CA PRO A 306 -10.50 7.62 17.06
C PRO A 306 -11.31 8.47 18.05
N SER A 307 -11.28 8.11 19.35
CA SER A 307 -12.01 8.82 20.40
C SER A 307 -11.29 8.72 21.74
N ALA A 308 -11.05 9.87 22.38
CA ALA A 308 -10.54 9.90 23.75
C ALA A 308 -11.54 9.33 24.78
N ASN A 309 -12.82 9.19 24.43
CA ASN A 309 -13.83 8.59 25.31
C ASN A 309 -13.79 7.06 25.30
N HIS A 310 -13.15 6.46 24.30
CA HIS A 310 -13.08 5.01 24.06
C HIS A 310 -11.62 4.56 24.23
N THR A 311 -11.10 4.66 25.44
CA THR A 311 -9.68 4.48 25.75
C THR A 311 -9.16 3.05 25.56
N GLY A 312 -10.05 2.06 25.41
CA GLY A 312 -9.68 0.69 25.06
C GLY A 312 -9.83 0.33 23.57
N LEU A 313 -10.28 1.26 22.71
CA LEU A 313 -10.46 0.99 21.28
C LEU A 313 -9.35 1.65 20.46
N PHE A 314 -8.70 0.84 19.64
CA PHE A 314 -7.61 1.25 18.77
C PHE A 314 -7.85 0.84 17.33
N VAL A 315 -7.26 1.56 16.39
CA VAL A 315 -7.23 1.24 14.97
C VAL A 315 -5.78 1.16 14.53
N VAL A 316 -5.42 0.12 13.78
CA VAL A 316 -4.08 -0.07 13.19
C VAL A 316 -4.23 -0.33 11.70
N GLY A 317 -3.25 0.09 10.91
CA GLY A 317 -3.29 -0.08 9.47
C GLY A 317 -2.20 0.68 8.74
N ASP A 318 -1.86 0.19 7.55
CA ASP A 318 -0.90 0.79 6.63
C ASP A 318 -1.32 2.19 6.14
N TYR A 319 -2.63 2.41 5.95
CA TYR A 319 -3.21 3.69 5.52
C TYR A 319 -3.02 4.84 6.53
N LEU A 320 -2.58 4.55 7.76
CA LEU A 320 -2.24 5.55 8.77
C LEU A 320 -0.82 6.12 8.59
N TYR A 321 -0.02 5.52 7.71
CA TYR A 321 1.40 5.82 7.49
C TYR A 321 1.69 5.99 5.99
N ASP A 322 2.32 4.99 5.33
CA ASP A 322 2.82 5.06 3.94
C ASP A 322 2.32 3.92 3.04
N SER A 323 1.27 3.17 3.44
CA SER A 323 0.76 1.99 2.71
C SER A 323 1.81 0.88 2.46
N THR A 324 2.80 0.71 3.36
CA THR A 324 3.82 -0.34 3.25
C THR A 324 3.74 -1.40 4.35
N LEU A 325 4.48 -2.50 4.17
CA LEU A 325 4.70 -3.49 5.24
C LEU A 325 5.41 -2.88 6.46
N ASN A 326 6.24 -1.85 6.29
CA ASN A 326 6.87 -1.19 7.43
C ASN A 326 5.83 -0.34 8.18
N GLY A 327 5.04 0.47 7.45
CA GLY A 327 4.00 1.30 8.06
C GLY A 327 2.97 0.51 8.86
N VAL A 328 2.52 -0.66 8.38
CA VAL A 328 1.60 -1.51 9.17
C VAL A 328 2.26 -2.11 10.41
N MET A 329 3.55 -2.44 10.34
CA MET A 329 4.29 -2.98 11.49
C MET A 329 4.53 -1.89 12.54
N ASP A 330 4.91 -0.68 12.13
CA ASP A 330 5.07 0.47 13.01
C ASP A 330 3.74 0.84 13.70
N SER A 331 2.63 0.83 12.93
CA SER A 331 1.28 1.03 13.47
C SER A 331 0.92 0.00 14.54
N ALA A 332 1.15 -1.29 14.26
CA ALA A 332 0.85 -2.37 15.19
C ALA A 332 1.75 -2.35 16.44
N GLU A 333 3.05 -2.09 16.26
CA GLU A 333 4.01 -1.99 17.37
C GLU A 333 3.69 -0.84 18.31
N TYR A 334 3.32 0.33 17.76
CA TYR A 334 2.92 1.49 18.54
C TYR A 334 1.74 1.18 19.47
N VAL A 335 0.66 0.60 18.92
CA VAL A 335 -0.54 0.25 19.70
C VAL A 335 -0.27 -0.88 20.69
N ALA A 336 0.52 -1.88 20.31
CA ALA A 336 0.90 -2.96 21.23
C ALA A 336 1.68 -2.42 22.44
N GLY A 337 2.63 -1.50 22.21
CA GLY A 337 3.36 -0.81 23.27
C GLY A 337 2.47 0.03 24.17
N TRP A 338 1.51 0.77 23.58
CA TRP A 338 0.55 1.57 24.33
C TRP A 338 -0.34 0.69 25.23
N ILE A 339 -0.93 -0.38 24.70
CA ILE A 339 -1.75 -1.30 25.49
C ILE A 339 -0.93 -1.96 26.60
N ALA A 340 0.32 -2.37 26.32
CA ALA A 340 1.20 -2.93 27.33
C ALA A 340 1.45 -1.95 28.50
N ALA A 341 1.65 -0.67 28.21
CA ALA A 341 1.78 0.37 29.23
C ALA A 341 0.50 0.53 30.06
N LEU A 342 -0.68 0.57 29.42
CA LEU A 342 -1.98 0.68 30.09
C LEU A 342 -2.32 -0.53 30.98
N ILE A 343 -1.79 -1.71 30.65
CA ILE A 343 -1.92 -2.93 31.48
C ILE A 343 -0.93 -2.91 32.64
N ALA A 344 0.27 -2.36 32.43
CA ALA A 344 1.32 -2.30 33.43
C ALA A 344 1.08 -1.22 34.51
N GLU A 345 0.29 -0.19 34.21
CA GLU A 345 -0.12 0.81 35.19
C GLU A 345 -0.93 0.14 36.32
N PRO A 346 -0.43 0.13 37.57
CA PRO A 346 -1.20 -0.39 38.69
C PRO A 346 -2.47 0.45 38.82
N THR A 347 -3.61 -0.21 39.00
CA THR A 347 -4.92 0.42 39.18
C THR A 347 -4.92 1.24 40.47
N THR A 348 -4.33 2.44 40.45
CA THR A 348 -4.43 3.39 41.55
C THR A 348 -5.77 4.09 41.45
N GLN A 349 -6.65 3.67 42.36
CA GLN A 349 -7.79 4.36 42.97
C GLN A 349 -9.18 3.78 42.69
N SER A 350 -9.60 3.05 43.72
CA SER A 350 -10.93 2.83 44.30
C SER A 350 -11.83 4.07 44.38
#